data_AF-X1UVS8-F1
#
_entry.id   AF-X1UVS8-F1
#
_cell.length_a   1.000
_cell.length_b   1.000
_cell.length_c   1.000
_cell.angle_alpha   90.00
_cell.angle_beta   90.00
_cell.angle_gamma   90.00
#
_symmetry.space_group_name_H-M   'P 1'
#
loop_
_entity.id
_entity.type
_entity.pdbx_description
1 polymer ?
#
loop_
_entity_poly.entity_id
_entity_poly.type
_entity_poly.pdbx_seq_one_letter_code
_entity_poly.pdbx_strand_id
1 'polypeptide(L)' 'LEIGFKSTFLIEILSNLGSTDVIVEFSDPTRAGILLPATTTNEAEDVLMLLMPMMINA' A
#
# COMPACT_ATOMS: atom_id res chain seq x y z
N LEU A 1 -0.77 -1.26 -17.06
CA LEU A 1 -0.77 -2.08 -15.83
C LEU A 1 -2.06 -1.75 -15.09
N GLU A 2 -3.05 -2.64 -15.10
CA GLU A 2 -4.27 -2.49 -14.31
C GLU A 2 -4.19 -3.40 -13.10
N ILE A 3 -4.41 -2.84 -11.91
CA ILE A 3 -4.40 -3.58 -10.64
C ILE A 3 -5.61 -3.11 -9.84
N GLY A 4 -6.40 -4.06 -9.36
CA GLY A 4 -7.55 -3.80 -8.50
C GLY A 4 -7.19 -3.95 -7.04
N PHE A 5 -7.73 -3.08 -6.20
CA PHE A 5 -7.65 -3.20 -4.76
C PHE A 5 -9.01 -3.01 -4.12
N LYS A 6 -9.22 -3.66 -2.97
CA LYS A 6 -10.43 -3.41 -2.19
C LYS A 6 -10.31 -2.04 -1.52
N SER A 7 -11.19 -1.12 -1.88
CA SER A 7 -11.13 0.28 -1.42
C SER A 7 -11.11 0.42 0.10
N THR A 8 -11.90 -0.39 0.81
CA THR A 8 -11.96 -0.36 2.28
C THR A 8 -10.61 -0.67 2.92
N PHE A 9 -9.87 -1.65 2.40
CA PHE A 9 -8.55 -2.02 2.93
C PHE A 9 -7.49 -0.98 2.57
N LEU A 10 -7.56 -0.42 1.35
CA LEU A 10 -6.66 0.67 0.98
C LEU A 10 -6.84 1.89 1.89
N ILE A 11 -8.08 2.30 2.16
CA ILE A 11 -8.39 3.44 3.05
C ILE A 11 -7.86 3.17 4.46
N GLU A 12 -8.04 1.97 4.99
CA GLU A 12 -7.57 1.59 6.32
C GLU A 12 -6.03 1.65 6.42
N ILE A 13 -5.33 1.11 5.42
CA ILE A 13 -3.85 1.18 5.35
C ILE A 13 -3.38 2.64 5.32
N LEU A 14 -3.94 3.46 4.42
CA LEU A 14 -3.56 4.87 4.30
C LEU A 14 -3.84 5.66 5.58
N SER A 15 -4.92 5.33 6.30
CA SER A 15 -5.25 6.00 7.57
C SER A 15 -4.28 5.64 8.71
N ASN A 16 -3.59 4.50 8.62
CA ASN A 16 -2.65 4.04 9.65
C ASN A 16 -1.18 4.33 9.33
N LEU A 17 -0.83 4.72 8.10
CA LEU A 17 0.57 4.91 7.66
C LEU A 17 1.30 6.09 8.34
N GLY A 18 0.58 7.01 8.97
CA GLY A 18 1.15 8.10 9.77
C GLY A 18 1.89 9.19 8.98
N SER A 19 1.87 9.15 7.65
CA SER A 19 2.50 10.15 6.78
C SER A 19 1.48 10.80 5.83
N THR A 20 1.74 12.03 5.40
CA THR A 20 0.92 12.75 4.41
C THR A 20 1.09 12.18 3.01
N ASP A 21 2.26 11.64 2.73
CA ASP A 21 2.65 11.12 1.43
C ASP A 21 2.98 9.64 1.55
N VAL A 22 2.54 8.85 0.56
CA VAL A 22 2.74 7.40 0.53
C VAL A 22 3.53 7.02 -0.73
N ILE A 23 4.51 6.15 -0.55
CA ILE A 23 5.21 5.49 -1.65
C ILE A 23 4.52 4.15 -1.87
N VAL A 24 4.09 3.89 -3.10
CA VAL A 24 3.47 2.63 -3.47
C VAL A 24 4.34 1.93 -4.50
N GLU A 25 4.80 0.73 -4.17
CA GLU A 25 5.62 -0.09 -5.05
C GLU A 25 4.81 -1.26 -5.59
N PHE A 26 4.84 -1.42 -6.92
CA PHE A 26 4.12 -2.48 -7.61
C PHE A 26 5.11 -3.38 -8.37
N SER A 27 4.76 -4.66 -8.43
CA SER A 27 5.41 -5.64 -9.30
C SER A 27 4.46 -5.99 -10.44
N ASP A 28 3.89 -7.20 -10.44
CA ASP A 28 2.82 -7.60 -11.36
C ASP A 28 1.43 -7.58 -10.68
N PRO A 29 0.31 -7.58 -11.43
CA PRO A 29 -1.05 -7.50 -10.88
C PRO A 29 -1.48 -8.63 -9.94
N THR A 30 -0.68 -9.69 -9.80
CA THR A 30 -0.97 -10.83 -8.93
C THR A 30 -0.17 -10.79 -7.62
N ARG A 31 0.80 -9.87 -7.50
CA ARG A 31 1.63 -9.69 -6.31
C ARG A 31 1.13 -8.55 -5.43
N ALA A 32 1.41 -8.65 -4.13
CA ALA A 32 1.09 -7.60 -3.17
C ALA A 32 1.69 -6.26 -3.60
N GLY A 33 0.89 -5.20 -3.50
CA GLY A 33 1.40 -3.84 -3.49
C GLY A 33 2.03 -3.55 -2.12
N ILE A 34 3.18 -2.87 -2.14
CA ILE A 34 3.87 -2.44 -0.93
C ILE A 34 3.56 -0.97 -0.72
N LEU A 35 3.13 -0.61 0.49
CA LEU A 35 2.83 0.78 0.88
C LEU A 35 3.79 1.18 2.01
N LEU A 36 4.54 2.25 1.76
CA LEU A 36 5.55 2.81 2.65
C LEU A 36 5.25 4.27 2.93
N PRO A 37 5.46 4.78 4.16
CA PRO A 37 5.39 6.20 4.42
C PRO A 37 6.54 6.90 3.70
N ALA A 38 6.28 8.02 3.01
CA ALA A 38 7.33 8.79 2.35
C ALA A 38 8.26 9.47 3.38
N THR A 39 7.78 9.65 4.60
CA THR A 39 8.54 10.19 5.73
C THR A 39 8.45 9.27 6.93
N THR A 40 9.60 8.91 7.50
CA THR A 40 9.67 8.11 8.72
C THR A 40 9.23 8.96 9.91
N THR A 41 8.26 8.49 10.68
CA THR A 41 7.77 9.15 11.91
C THR A 41 8.58 8.74 13.15
N ASN A 42 9.29 7.61 13.10
CA ASN A 42 10.09 7.06 14.18
C ASN A 42 11.41 6.48 13.64
N GLU A 43 12.55 7.11 13.94
CA GLU A 43 13.86 6.64 13.45
C GLU A 43 14.28 5.24 13.95
N ALA A 44 13.62 4.73 14.99
CA ALA A 44 13.88 3.39 15.52
C ALA A 44 13.01 2.29 14.87
N GLU A 45 12.14 2.63 13.92
CA GLU A 45 11.16 1.71 13.34
C GLU A 45 10.93 1.96 11.85
N ASP A 46 10.95 0.88 11.07
CA ASP A 46 10.57 0.88 9.66
C ASP A 46 9.16 0.30 9.50
N VAL A 47 8.23 1.12 8.97
CA VAL A 47 6.83 0.74 8.76
C VAL A 47 6.61 0.35 7.31
N LEU A 48 6.03 -0.83 7.09
CA LEU A 48 5.65 -1.34 5.78
C LEU A 48 4.27 -2.01 5.88
N MET A 49 3.39 -1.71 4.93
CA MET A 49 2.09 -2.38 4.80
C MET A 49 1.97 -3.08 3.45
N LEU A 50 1.30 -4.23 3.44
CA LEU A 50 1.06 -5.04 2.25
C LEU A 50 -0.44 -5.04 1.91
N LEU A 51 -0.76 -4.83 0.64
CA LEU A 51 -2.11 -4.94 0.13
C LEU A 51 -2.17 -5.92 -1.02
N MET A 52 -2.92 -7.01 -0.84
CA MET A 52 -3.13 -7.99 -1.90
C MET A 52 -4.05 -7.42 -2.99
N PRO A 53 -3.69 -7.58 -4.27
CA PRO A 53 -4.54 -7.18 -5.37
C PRO A 53 -5.75 -8.11 -5.51
N MET A 54 -6.80 -7.59 -6.12
CA MET A 54 -7.98 -8.35 -6.51
C MET A 54 -7.88 -8.72 -7.98
N MET A 55 -8.32 -9.94 -8.32
CA MET A 55 -8.58 -10.32 -9.70
C MET A 55 -9.68 -9.41 -10.26
N ILE A 56 -9.32 -8.54 -11.21
CA ILE A 56 -10.29 -7.80 -12.00
C ILE A 56 -10.64 -8.68 -13.19
N ASN A 57 -11.91 -9.05 -13.34
CA ASN A 57 -12.40 -9.60 -14.58
C ASN A 57 -12.53 -8.44 -15.57
N ALA A 58 -11.62 -8.35 -16.53
CA ALA A 58 -11.74 -7.46 -17.68
C ALA A 58 -12.72 -8.05 -18.71
#